data_AF-G3HDQ4-F1
#
_entry.id   AF-G3HDQ4-F1
#
_cell.length_a   1.000
_cell.length_b   1.000
_cell.length_c   1.000
_cell.angle_alpha   90.00
_cell.angle_beta   90.00
_cell.angle_gamma   90.00
#
_symmetry.space_group_name_H-M   'P 1'
#
loop_
_entity.id
_entity.type
_entity.pdbx_description
1 polymer ?
#
loop_
_entity_poly.entity_id
_entity_poly.type
_entity_poly.pdbx_seq_one_letter_code
_entity_poly.pdbx_strand_id
1 'polypeptide(L)'
;MDLQNPELVSLLLKCGADINRVTYQGYSPYQLTWGRPSTRILQQLGQLTWENLQMLPENEDEESYNTESDFTEDELPYDDCVFGGQRLTL
;
A
#
# COMPACT_ATOMS: atom_id res chain seq x y z
N MET A 1 2.12 8.41 13.62
CA MET A 1 3.44 8.93 13.18
C MET A 1 3.94 8.01 12.10
N ASP A 2 4.18 8.52 10.90
CA ASP A 2 4.71 7.73 9.79
C ASP A 2 6.20 7.48 10.04
N LEU A 3 6.53 6.28 10.53
CA LEU A 3 7.90 5.91 10.82
C LEU A 3 8.61 5.44 9.55
N GLN A 4 9.57 6.22 9.07
CA GLN A 4 10.47 5.82 7.99
C GLN A 4 11.72 5.14 8.55
N ASN A 5 11.92 3.86 8.21
CA ASN A 5 12.98 3.04 8.79
C ASN A 5 14.02 2.61 7.73
N PRO A 6 15.13 3.35 7.56
CA PRO A 6 16.18 3.01 6.59
C PRO A 6 16.96 1.73 6.94
N GLU A 7 17.03 1.36 8.22
CA GLU A 7 17.72 0.13 8.63
C GLU A 7 16.91 -1.12 8.25
N LEU A 8 15.58 -1.05 8.37
CA LEU A 8 14.69 -2.10 7.88
C LEU A 8 14.81 -2.27 6.36
N VAL A 9 14.84 -1.16 5.60
CA VAL A 9 15.03 -1.20 4.15
C VAL A 9 16.36 -1.86 3.79
N SER A 10 17.45 -1.50 4.47
CA SER A 10 18.76 -2.12 4.31
C SER A 10 18.72 -3.64 4.55
N LEU A 11 18.04 -4.07 5.61
CA LEU A 11 17.90 -5.49 5.93
C LEU A 11 17.12 -6.25 4.86
N LEU A 12 16.00 -5.71 4.39
CA LEU A 12 15.18 -6.33 3.35
C LEU A 12 15.95 -6.49 2.03
N LEU A 13 16.71 -5.46 1.63
CA LEU A 13 17.58 -5.53 0.45
C LEU A 13 18.64 -6.63 0.59
N LYS A 14 19.27 -6.77 1.78
CA LYS A 14 20.22 -7.86 2.05
C LYS A 14 19.58 -9.25 2.00
N CYS A 15 18.31 -9.36 2.36
CA CYS A 15 17.55 -10.60 2.26
C CYS A 15 17.06 -10.91 0.84
N GLY A 16 17.37 -10.07 -0.16
CA GLY A 16 16.97 -10.29 -1.55
C GLY A 16 15.53 -9.87 -1.85
N ALA A 17 14.97 -8.93 -1.09
CA ALA A 17 13.68 -8.34 -1.44
C ALA A 17 13.74 -7.74 -2.86
N ASP A 18 12.74 -8.07 -3.69
CA ASP A 18 12.63 -7.52 -5.04
C ASP A 18 12.19 -6.06 -4.98
N ILE A 19 13.14 -5.16 -5.24
CA ILE A 19 12.93 -3.72 -5.20
C ILE A 19 12.03 -3.21 -6.32
N ASN A 20 11.92 -3.93 -7.44
CA ASN A 20 11.12 -3.49 -8.59
C ASN A 20 9.70 -4.05 -8.55
N ARG A 21 9.36 -4.81 -7.50
CA ARG A 21 8.00 -5.30 -7.29
C ARG A 21 7.08 -4.13 -6.94
N VAL A 22 6.03 -3.97 -7.75
CA VAL A 22 5.06 -2.88 -7.58
C VAL A 22 3.89 -3.26 -6.68
N THR A 23 3.26 -2.25 -6.09
CA THR A 23 1.97 -2.39 -5.39
C THR A 23 0.83 -2.67 -6.37
N TYR A 24 -0.38 -2.90 -5.86
CA TYR A 24 -1.58 -3.01 -6.71
C TYR A 24 -1.87 -1.76 -7.53
N GLN A 25 -1.42 -0.58 -7.07
CA GLN A 25 -1.52 0.68 -7.79
C GLN A 25 -0.37 0.88 -8.80
N GLY A 26 0.52 -0.10 -8.96
CA GLY A 26 1.64 -0.01 -9.89
C GLY A 26 2.84 0.79 -9.38
N TYR A 27 2.90 1.15 -8.10
CA TYR A 27 4.03 1.91 -7.55
C TYR A 27 5.14 1.01 -7.01
N SER A 28 6.39 1.32 -7.37
CA SER A 28 7.58 0.77 -6.76
C SER A 28 7.83 1.34 -5.35
N PRO A 29 8.57 0.64 -4.48
CA PRO A 29 9.05 1.18 -3.21
C PRO A 29 9.74 2.54 -3.34
N TYR A 30 10.48 2.78 -4.44
CA TYR A 30 11.13 4.07 -4.68
C TYR A 30 10.12 5.19 -4.97
N GLN A 31 9.11 4.95 -5.81
CA GLN A 31 8.03 5.92 -6.07
C GLN A 31 7.29 6.32 -4.79
N LEU A 32 7.14 5.40 -3.83
CA LEU A 32 6.51 5.69 -2.54
C LEU A 32 7.35 6.60 -1.61
N THR A 33 8.62 6.85 -1.94
CA THR A 33 9.45 7.82 -1.19
C THR A 33 9.19 9.27 -1.56
N TRP A 34 8.47 9.53 -2.66
CA TRP A 34 8.15 10.89 -3.08
C TRP A 34 7.29 11.60 -2.01
N GLY A 35 7.65 12.85 -1.71
CA GLY A 35 7.01 13.63 -0.64
C GLY A 35 7.34 13.16 0.78
N ARG A 36 8.24 12.19 0.96
CA ARG A 36 8.66 11.69 2.27
C ARG A 36 10.03 12.24 2.69
N PRO A 37 10.25 12.54 3.98
CA PRO A 37 11.49 13.18 4.45
C PRO A 37 12.77 12.32 4.41
N SER A 38 12.71 10.98 4.35
CA SER A 38 13.93 10.16 4.44
C SER A 38 14.67 10.06 3.12
N THR A 39 15.61 10.97 2.91
CA THR A 39 16.56 10.95 1.78
C THR A 39 17.43 9.69 1.78
N ARG A 40 17.66 9.07 2.95
CA ARG A 40 18.46 7.84 3.05
C ARG A 40 17.75 6.65 2.39
N ILE A 41 16.43 6.51 2.60
CA ILE A 41 15.64 5.47 1.95
C ILE A 41 15.63 5.70 0.43
N LEU A 42 15.40 6.96 0.00
CA LEU A 42 15.46 7.35 -1.41
C LEU A 42 16.80 6.91 -2.06
N GLN A 43 17.94 7.21 -1.43
CA GLN A 43 19.25 6.85 -1.95
C GLN A 43 19.50 5.34 -2.01
N GLN A 44 19.11 4.60 -0.95
CA GLN A 44 19.25 3.14 -0.91
C GLN A 44 18.46 2.47 -2.03
N LEU A 45 17.28 2.98 -2.34
CA LEU A 45 16.40 2.39 -3.33
C LEU A 45 16.74 2.86 -4.76
N GLY A 46 17.16 4.12 -4.95
CA GLY A 46 17.31 4.73 -6.28
C GLY A 46 18.36 4.08 -7.17
N GLN A 47 19.45 3.57 -6.60
CA GLN A 47 20.51 2.91 -7.38
C GLN A 47 20.09 1.54 -7.94
N LEU A 48 19.04 0.94 -7.36
CA LEU A 48 18.62 -0.43 -7.65
C LEU A 48 17.28 -0.50 -8.37
N THR A 49 16.53 0.60 -8.39
CA THR A 49 15.22 0.68 -9.04
C THR A 49 15.39 0.96 -10.54
N TRP A 50 14.65 0.23 -11.38
CA TRP A 50 14.65 0.47 -12.82
C TRP A 50 14.20 1.89 -13.18
N GLU A 51 14.79 2.49 -14.21
CA GLU A 51 14.56 3.90 -14.59
C GLU A 51 13.07 4.21 -14.82
N ASN A 52 12.33 3.31 -15.46
CA ASN A 52 10.89 3.47 -15.72
C ASN A 52 10.01 3.36 -14.45
N LEU A 53 10.57 2.92 -13.33
CA LEU A 53 9.89 2.81 -12.03
C LEU A 53 10.37 3.88 -11.03
N GLN A 54 11.16 4.87 -11.46
CA GLN A 54 11.63 5.95 -10.59
C GLN A 54 10.73 7.19 -10.61
N MET A 55 10.16 7.50 -11.77
CA MET A 55 9.27 8.65 -11.97
C MET A 55 7.85 8.30 -11.58
N LEU A 56 7.13 9.22 -10.92
CA LEU A 56 5.70 9.05 -10.74
C LEU A 56 5.00 9.10 -12.10
N PRO A 57 3.96 8.26 -12.34
CA PRO A 57 3.12 8.40 -13.51
C PRO A 57 2.53 9.80 -13.55
N GLU A 58 2.49 10.39 -14.74
CA GLU A 58 1.64 11.56 -14.98
C GLU A 58 0.21 11.09 -14.73
N ASN A 59 -0.55 11.79 -13.89
CA ASN A 59 -1.91 11.39 -13.51
C ASN A 59 -2.81 11.31 -14.75
N GLU A 60 -2.83 10.16 -15.42
CA GLU A 60 -3.87 9.82 -16.37
C GLU A 60 -5.00 9.17 -15.57
N ASP A 61 -5.96 10.04 -15.26
CA ASP A 61 -7.29 9.75 -14.75
C ASP A 61 -7.37 9.29 -13.29
N GLU A 62 -7.82 10.24 -12.47
CA GLU A 62 -8.53 10.01 -11.20
C GLU A 62 -9.85 9.26 -11.49
N GLU A 63 -9.80 8.07 -12.11
CA GLU A 63 -10.83 7.07 -11.87
C GLU A 63 -10.58 6.57 -10.45
N SER A 64 -11.04 7.39 -9.49
CA SER A 64 -11.30 6.96 -8.14
C SER A 64 -12.07 5.65 -8.28
N TYR A 65 -11.43 4.52 -7.97
CA TYR A 65 -12.11 3.26 -7.70
C TYR A 65 -12.89 3.45 -6.40
N ASN A 66 -13.86 4.35 -6.47
CA ASN A 66 -14.94 4.46 -5.56
C ASN A 66 -15.69 3.16 -5.78
N THR A 67 -15.28 2.13 -5.03
CA THR A 67 -16.18 1.07 -4.64
C THR A 67 -17.19 1.76 -3.74
N GLU A 68 -18.06 2.56 -4.34
CA GLU A 68 -19.38 2.88 -3.83
C GLU A 68 -20.03 1.52 -3.76
N SER A 69 -19.70 0.79 -2.71
CA SER A 69 -20.39 -0.43 -2.40
C SER A 69 -21.81 0.02 -2.16
N ASP A 70 -22.70 -0.44 -3.04
CA ASP A 70 -24.14 -0.27 -3.00
C ASP A 70 -24.74 -1.00 -1.78
N PHE A 71 -24.11 -0.85 -0.62
CA PHE A 71 -24.64 -1.26 0.66
C PHE A 71 -25.76 -0.26 0.98
N THR A 72 -26.97 -0.59 0.52
CA THR A 72 -28.17 0.01 1.07
C THR A 72 -28.15 -0.19 2.59
N GLU A 73 -28.40 0.86 3.37
CA GLU A 73 -28.35 0.85 4.85
C GLU A 73 -29.23 -0.25 5.50
N ASP A 74 -30.12 -0.88 4.72
CA ASP A 74 -31.00 -1.97 5.14
C ASP A 74 -30.37 -3.38 5.07
N GLU A 75 -29.23 -3.57 4.39
CA GLU A 75 -28.51 -4.84 4.40
C GLU A 75 -27.47 -4.84 5.53
N LEU A 76 -27.88 -5.16 6.76
CA LEU A 76 -26.98 -5.39 7.88
C LEU A 76 -26.09 -6.62 7.57
N PRO A 77 -24.79 -6.47 7.22
CA PRO A 77 -23.97 -7.58 6.73
C PRO A 77 -23.51 -8.53 7.85
N TYR A 78 -24.07 -8.38 9.05
CA TYR A 78 -23.67 -9.06 10.28
C TYR A 78 -24.85 -9.64 11.06
N ASP A 79 -25.94 -10.07 10.41
CA ASP A 79 -27.02 -10.82 11.09
C ASP A 79 -26.66 -12.30 11.37
N ASP A 80 -25.57 -12.80 10.79
CA ASP A 80 -25.12 -14.19 10.97
C ASP A 80 -24.01 -14.35 12.02
N CYS A 81 -23.72 -13.31 12.79
CA CYS A 81 -22.74 -13.40 13.87
C CYS A 81 -23.27 -14.30 15.01
N VAL A 82 -22.68 -15.50 15.11
CA VAL A 82 -22.91 -16.47 16.19
C VAL A 82 -21.75 -16.36 17.18
N PHE A 83 -22.00 -15.92 18.41
CA PHE A 83 -21.02 -15.95 19.49
C PHE A 83 -21.35 -17.13 20.42
N GLY A 84 -20.39 -18.05 20.62
CA GLY A 84 -20.59 -19.20 21.51
C GLY A 84 -21.70 -20.18 21.09
N GLY A 85 -22.12 -20.19 19.82
CA GLY A 85 -23.20 -21.05 19.32
C GLY A 85 -24.60 -20.46 19.42
N GLN A 86 -24.75 -19.22 19.92
CA GLN A 86 -26.01 -18.48 19.92
C GLN A 86 -25.96 -17.32 18.92
N ARG A 87 -27.01 -17.20 18.09
CA ARG A 87 -27.24 -16.03 17.26
C ARG A 87 -27.51 -14.84 18.17
N LEU A 88 -26.82 -13.73 17.93
CA LEU A 88 -27.09 -12.48 18.61
C LEU A 88 -28.35 -11.88 17.98
N THR A 89 -29.50 -12.07 18.62
CA THR A 89 -30.71 -11.29 18.29
C THR A 89 -30.51 -9.88 18.86
N LEU A 90 -30.43 -8.87 18.00
CA LEU A 90 -30.48 -7.47 18.41
C LEU A 90 -31.83 -7.12 19.04
#